data_AF-A0A3L7PQK8-F1
#
_entry.id   AF-A0A3L7PQK8-F1
#
_cell.length_a   1.000
_cell.length_b   1.000
_cell.length_c   1.000
_cell.angle_alpha   90.00
_cell.angle_beta   90.00
_cell.angle_gamma   90.00
#
_symmetry.space_group_name_H-M   'P 1'
#
loop_
_entity.id
_entity.type
_entity.pdbx_description
1 polymer ?
#
loop_
_entity_poly.entity_id
_entity_poly.type
_entity_poly.pdbx_seq_one_letter_code
_entity_poly.pdbx_strand_id
1 'polypeptide(L)'
;MFMRDYALLHVNGVRREIRGREALMMLAEWLRKEAGLSGTKIVCAEGDCGACTVLRAFPRPGAAFAEGAAFEFKAMNSCIATVAQMDGAHIVTVEGMQCGSELSPAQNAMRACHASQCGYCTPGFVMALSGMLEKHAQADERTAMNYLTGNLCRCTGYAPIIQAALTVRATEQHSVALRYSDMFAVAESIATTEQSMRVQHDGVELFAPATLREAVTFAALHPGFRVIGAATDLGVQVNKGKPMPTALLSLHLVPELYETKVSRGGATFGARVTLAEVRRVSEDVAPEFARFLNLFASPQIKNVATLVGNIANASPIGDTLPFLLIAGGAVHVAGRPGGKGPIRKRTIAMTDLYVGYKQLALEPGEIITHVSFQRTPSREVLRLAKVSQRKDLDISAVSGAFAVTLSAGRRGTSPPCVESARIAYGGVAATPVRMPDAEKALCGELTPERIESVAQLIAGSIAPISDVRGSGAYRRVTAANIFRSFGNEVLRD
;
A
#
# COMPACT_ATOMS: atom_id res chain seq x y z
N MET A 1 8.88 -28.28 18.82
CA MET A 1 9.05 -27.73 17.46
C MET A 1 10.15 -26.69 17.55
N PHE A 2 11.27 -26.90 16.87
CA PHE A 2 12.38 -25.93 16.87
C PHE A 2 11.92 -24.65 16.17
N MET A 3 12.11 -23.50 16.80
CA MET A 3 11.77 -22.20 16.24
C MET A 3 12.95 -21.71 15.40
N ARG A 4 12.69 -21.34 14.15
CA ARG A 4 13.73 -20.92 13.22
C ARG A 4 14.24 -19.53 13.56
N ASP A 5 15.56 -19.34 13.56
CA ASP A 5 16.24 -18.10 13.94
C ASP A 5 16.98 -17.40 12.79
N TYR A 6 16.63 -17.76 11.55
CA TYR A 6 17.16 -17.19 10.32
C TYR A 6 16.03 -16.86 9.35
N ALA A 7 16.26 -15.91 8.45
CA ALA A 7 15.44 -15.68 7.26
C ALA A 7 16.07 -16.39 6.05
N LEU A 8 15.26 -17.03 5.21
CA LEU A 8 15.68 -17.63 3.95
C LEU A 8 15.30 -16.71 2.79
N LEU A 9 16.26 -16.30 1.97
CA LEU A 9 16.01 -15.56 0.73
C LEU A 9 16.66 -16.28 -0.45
N HIS A 10 16.07 -16.16 -1.63
CA HIS A 10 16.72 -16.49 -2.89
C HIS A 10 17.05 -15.18 -3.62
N VAL A 11 18.32 -14.80 -3.70
CA VAL A 11 18.75 -13.51 -4.27
C VAL A 11 19.45 -13.77 -5.60
N ASN A 12 18.84 -13.31 -6.70
CA ASN A 12 19.28 -13.62 -8.06
C ASN A 12 19.47 -15.14 -8.27
N GLY A 13 18.57 -15.95 -7.71
CA GLY A 13 18.62 -17.42 -7.77
C GLY A 13 19.60 -18.08 -6.80
N VAL A 14 20.36 -17.30 -6.02
CA VAL A 14 21.28 -17.83 -5.01
C VAL A 14 20.58 -17.90 -3.66
N ARG A 15 20.49 -19.10 -3.10
CA ARG A 15 19.98 -19.36 -1.75
C ARG A 15 20.83 -18.64 -0.69
N ARG A 16 20.20 -17.94 0.25
CA ARG A 16 20.83 -17.18 1.33
C ARG A 16 20.10 -17.42 2.65
N GLU A 17 20.84 -17.88 3.64
CA GLU A 17 20.37 -18.02 5.00
C GLU A 17 20.95 -16.89 5.85
N ILE A 18 20.09 -16.05 6.44
CA ILE A 18 20.51 -14.77 7.03
C ILE A 18 20.04 -14.69 8.49
N ARG A 19 20.96 -14.39 9.41
CA ARG A 19 20.76 -14.51 10.87
C ARG A 19 21.10 -13.22 11.60
N GLY A 20 20.65 -13.12 12.86
CA GLY A 20 21.06 -12.08 13.81
C GLY A 20 20.94 -10.65 13.24
N ARG A 21 22.03 -9.87 13.34
CA ARG A 21 22.11 -8.48 12.86
C ARG A 21 21.62 -8.32 11.43
N GLU A 22 22.11 -9.18 10.53
CA GLU A 22 21.85 -9.06 9.09
C GLU A 22 20.37 -9.23 8.76
N ALA A 23 19.67 -10.11 9.48
CA ALA A 23 18.24 -10.31 9.30
C ALA A 23 17.40 -9.08 9.72
N LEU A 24 17.92 -8.23 10.62
CA LEU A 24 17.28 -6.99 11.03
C LEU A 24 17.68 -5.77 10.18
N MET A 25 18.67 -5.90 9.29
CA MET A 25 19.07 -4.82 8.39
C MET A 25 17.97 -4.49 7.36
N MET A 26 17.96 -3.25 6.88
CA MET A 26 17.21 -2.90 5.68
C MET A 26 17.75 -3.68 4.49
N LEU A 27 16.86 -4.25 3.66
CA LEU A 27 17.22 -5.12 2.54
C LEU A 27 18.18 -4.43 1.57
N ALA A 28 17.95 -3.16 1.23
CA ALA A 28 18.87 -2.42 0.35
C ALA A 28 20.28 -2.30 0.94
N GLU A 29 20.40 -2.15 2.27
CA GLU A 29 21.70 -2.05 2.92
C GLU A 29 22.41 -3.39 2.94
N TRP A 30 21.69 -4.46 3.30
CA TRP A 30 22.22 -5.82 3.29
C TRP A 30 22.67 -6.25 1.88
N LEU A 31 21.83 -6.01 0.85
CA LEU A 31 22.18 -6.30 -0.54
C LEU A 31 23.51 -5.66 -0.94
N ARG A 32 23.73 -4.41 -0.53
CA ARG A 32 24.91 -3.63 -0.93
C ARG A 32 26.16 -3.99 -0.12
N LYS A 33 26.03 -4.10 1.21
CA LYS A 33 27.17 -4.24 2.13
C LYS A 33 27.56 -5.69 2.37
N GLU A 34 26.58 -6.55 2.60
CA GLU A 34 26.82 -7.93 3.02
C GLU A 34 26.78 -8.88 1.80
N ALA A 35 25.85 -8.68 0.85
CA ALA A 35 25.75 -9.51 -0.36
C ALA A 35 26.61 -9.03 -1.53
N GLY A 36 27.22 -7.84 -1.45
CA GLY A 36 28.08 -7.27 -2.51
C GLY A 36 27.35 -6.81 -3.79
N LEU A 37 26.02 -6.80 -3.79
CA LEU A 37 25.16 -6.40 -4.91
C LEU A 37 24.87 -4.89 -4.86
N SER A 38 25.86 -4.11 -5.29
CA SER A 38 25.87 -2.64 -5.15
C SER A 38 25.10 -1.87 -6.23
N GLY A 39 24.55 -2.56 -7.22
CA GLY A 39 23.75 -2.02 -8.33
C GLY A 39 22.46 -1.34 -7.84
N THR A 40 21.79 -1.94 -6.86
CA THR A 40 20.69 -1.30 -6.13
C THR A 40 21.21 -0.09 -5.34
N LYS A 41 20.57 1.08 -5.49
CA LYS A 41 21.04 2.34 -4.87
C LYS A 41 20.13 2.80 -3.74
N ILE A 42 20.71 3.46 -2.74
CA ILE A 42 19.98 4.13 -1.66
C ILE A 42 20.19 5.64 -1.84
N VAL A 43 19.08 6.39 -1.98
CA VAL A 43 19.10 7.86 -2.16
C VAL A 43 18.24 8.53 -1.10
N CYS A 44 16.91 8.44 -1.21
CA CYS A 44 15.98 9.07 -0.24
C CYS A 44 15.81 8.28 1.07
N ALA A 45 16.03 6.96 1.02
CA ALA A 45 15.79 6.00 2.11
C ALA A 45 14.36 6.02 2.70
N GLU A 46 13.36 6.42 1.91
CA GLU A 46 11.96 6.53 2.37
C GLU A 46 10.92 5.97 1.38
N GLY A 47 11.38 5.30 0.32
CA GLY A 47 10.51 4.70 -0.69
C GLY A 47 10.04 5.64 -1.80
N ASP A 48 10.46 6.92 -1.79
CA ASP A 48 9.93 7.93 -2.74
C ASP A 48 10.63 7.90 -4.12
N CYS A 49 11.96 7.75 -4.14
CA CYS A 49 12.72 7.96 -5.39
C CYS A 49 12.82 6.74 -6.34
N GLY A 50 12.49 5.54 -5.87
CA GLY A 50 12.60 4.31 -6.68
C GLY A 50 14.01 3.80 -7.02
N ALA A 51 15.09 4.50 -6.65
CA ALA A 51 16.47 4.06 -6.98
C ALA A 51 16.86 2.70 -6.35
N CYS A 52 16.16 2.30 -5.28
CA CYS A 52 16.30 1.02 -4.59
C CYS A 52 15.33 -0.07 -5.09
N THR A 53 14.67 0.14 -6.24
CA THR A 53 13.67 -0.81 -6.73
C THR A 53 14.33 -2.16 -7.01
N VAL A 54 13.73 -3.23 -6.50
CA VAL A 54 14.04 -4.63 -6.81
C VAL A 54 12.75 -5.34 -7.21
N LEU A 55 12.85 -6.49 -7.87
CA LEU A 55 11.70 -7.37 -8.08
C LEU A 55 11.65 -8.40 -6.96
N ARG A 56 10.44 -8.62 -6.42
CA ARG A 56 10.17 -9.60 -5.37
C ARG A 56 9.07 -10.54 -5.82
N ALA A 57 9.31 -11.83 -5.71
CA ALA A 57 8.28 -12.84 -5.61
C ALA A 57 8.21 -13.37 -4.18
N PHE A 58 7.03 -13.79 -3.77
CA PHE A 58 6.80 -14.32 -2.43
C PHE A 58 5.72 -15.39 -2.46
N PRO A 59 6.01 -16.61 -1.99
CA PRO A 59 4.99 -17.64 -1.84
C PRO A 59 4.02 -17.20 -0.75
N ARG A 60 2.73 -17.13 -1.07
CA ARG A 60 1.71 -16.86 -0.05
C ARG A 60 1.63 -18.09 0.86
N PRO A 61 1.76 -17.95 2.19
CA PRO A 61 1.59 -19.06 3.12
C PRO A 61 0.23 -19.73 2.90
N GLY A 62 0.20 -21.06 2.86
CA GLY A 62 -1.01 -21.86 2.64
C GLY A 62 -1.58 -21.81 1.21
N ALA A 63 -0.93 -21.14 0.25
CA ALA A 63 -1.33 -21.23 -1.15
C ALA A 63 -0.80 -22.53 -1.77
N ALA A 64 -1.66 -23.28 -2.44
CA ALA A 64 -1.23 -24.36 -3.30
C ALA A 64 -0.45 -23.79 -4.49
N PHE A 65 0.77 -24.28 -4.70
CA PHE A 65 1.56 -23.94 -5.88
C PHE A 65 1.38 -25.06 -6.90
N ALA A 66 0.74 -24.76 -8.03
CA ALA A 66 0.54 -25.74 -9.08
C ALA A 66 1.87 -26.08 -9.76
N GLU A 67 2.05 -27.34 -10.12
CA GLU A 67 3.21 -27.80 -10.89
C GLU A 67 3.27 -27.02 -12.22
N GLY A 68 4.44 -26.41 -12.51
CA GLY A 68 4.63 -25.55 -13.68
C GLY A 68 4.12 -24.10 -13.54
N ALA A 69 3.56 -23.69 -12.40
CA ALA A 69 3.27 -22.28 -12.15
C ALA A 69 4.56 -21.47 -11.97
N ALA A 70 4.61 -20.25 -12.48
CA ALA A 70 5.71 -19.33 -12.23
C ALA A 70 5.33 -18.33 -11.14
N PHE A 71 6.32 -17.88 -10.35
CA PHE A 71 6.08 -16.83 -9.38
C PHE A 71 5.71 -15.51 -10.06
N GLU A 72 4.82 -14.76 -9.43
CA GLU A 72 4.54 -13.39 -9.81
C GLU A 72 5.57 -12.45 -9.16
N PHE A 73 6.51 -11.94 -9.95
CA PHE A 73 7.46 -10.93 -9.51
C PHE A 73 6.84 -9.52 -9.57
N LYS A 74 6.97 -8.77 -8.47
CA LYS A 74 6.48 -7.39 -8.34
C LYS A 74 7.59 -6.47 -7.89
N ALA A 75 7.61 -5.26 -8.45
CA ALA A 75 8.54 -4.22 -8.02
C ALA A 75 8.25 -3.78 -6.58
N MET A 76 9.30 -3.56 -5.78
CA MET A 76 9.21 -2.99 -4.45
C MET A 76 10.43 -2.13 -4.11
N ASN A 77 10.30 -1.23 -3.12
CA ASN A 77 11.42 -0.46 -2.59
C ASN A 77 12.15 -1.26 -1.51
N SER A 78 13.40 -1.66 -1.77
CA SER A 78 14.20 -2.44 -0.82
C SER A 78 14.74 -1.62 0.37
N CYS A 79 14.72 -0.28 0.31
CA CYS A 79 15.32 0.55 1.36
C CYS A 79 14.51 0.64 2.66
N ILE A 80 13.24 0.27 2.63
CA ILE A 80 12.28 0.43 3.75
C ILE A 80 11.68 -0.90 4.21
N ALA A 81 12.25 -2.01 3.76
CA ALA A 81 11.89 -3.37 4.18
C ALA A 81 13.11 -4.00 4.84
N THR A 82 12.90 -4.71 5.95
CA THR A 82 13.97 -5.50 6.59
C THR A 82 14.16 -6.84 5.89
N VAL A 83 15.34 -7.45 6.01
CA VAL A 83 15.62 -8.78 5.47
C VAL A 83 14.67 -9.83 6.05
N ALA A 84 14.41 -9.80 7.36
CA ALA A 84 13.51 -10.75 8.03
C ALA A 84 12.06 -10.70 7.50
N GLN A 85 11.57 -9.57 6.98
CA GLN A 85 10.25 -9.53 6.35
C GLN A 85 10.22 -10.23 4.98
N MET A 86 11.38 -10.43 4.37
CA MET A 86 11.56 -11.06 3.06
C MET A 86 11.85 -12.56 3.19
N ASP A 87 11.66 -13.12 4.38
CA ASP A 87 11.79 -14.54 4.61
C ASP A 87 10.89 -15.38 3.69
N GLY A 88 11.44 -16.38 3.01
CA GLY A 88 10.80 -17.14 1.94
C GLY A 88 10.69 -16.40 0.59
N ALA A 89 11.21 -15.17 0.46
CA ALA A 89 11.09 -14.40 -0.78
C ALA A 89 12.20 -14.69 -1.79
N HIS A 90 11.85 -14.53 -3.07
CA HIS A 90 12.81 -14.46 -4.17
C HIS A 90 13.01 -12.98 -4.54
N ILE A 91 14.24 -12.50 -4.47
CA ILE A 91 14.63 -11.11 -4.76
C ILE A 91 15.52 -11.10 -5.99
N VAL A 92 15.16 -10.28 -6.98
CA VAL A 92 15.97 -10.05 -8.19
C VAL A 92 16.39 -8.59 -8.22
N THR A 93 17.69 -8.36 -8.34
CA THR A 93 18.32 -7.03 -8.44
C THR A 93 18.73 -6.73 -9.87
N VAL A 94 19.27 -5.53 -10.12
CA VAL A 94 19.70 -5.12 -11.47
C VAL A 94 20.80 -6.03 -12.03
N GLU A 95 21.66 -6.57 -11.18
CA GLU A 95 22.71 -7.53 -11.52
C GLU A 95 22.12 -8.85 -12.03
N GLY A 96 20.97 -9.27 -11.50
CA GLY A 96 20.25 -10.45 -11.94
C GLY A 96 19.50 -10.27 -13.26
N MET A 97 19.43 -9.05 -13.82
CA MET A 97 18.69 -8.84 -15.06
C MET A 97 19.43 -9.34 -16.30
N GLN A 98 20.77 -9.33 -16.29
CA GLN A 98 21.58 -9.81 -17.40
C GLN A 98 21.39 -11.33 -17.59
N CYS A 99 21.33 -11.80 -18.83
CA CYS A 99 21.29 -13.23 -19.15
C CYS A 99 22.62 -13.62 -19.80
N GLY A 100 23.52 -14.27 -19.05
CA GLY A 100 24.88 -14.51 -19.51
C GLY A 100 25.60 -13.18 -19.79
N SER A 101 26.07 -12.98 -21.02
CA SER A 101 26.67 -11.72 -21.46
C SER A 101 25.66 -10.71 -22.01
N GLU A 102 24.40 -11.08 -22.21
CA GLU A 102 23.40 -10.23 -22.87
C GLU A 102 22.64 -9.35 -21.87
N LEU A 103 22.57 -8.05 -22.19
CA LEU A 103 21.75 -7.09 -21.47
C LEU A 103 20.26 -7.44 -21.63
N SER A 104 19.49 -7.23 -20.56
CA SER A 104 18.04 -7.38 -20.63
C SER A 104 17.40 -6.37 -21.60
N PRO A 105 16.18 -6.64 -22.11
CA PRO A 105 15.45 -5.69 -22.95
C PRO A 105 15.34 -4.30 -22.31
N ALA A 106 15.08 -4.24 -21.00
CA ALA A 106 15.01 -2.97 -20.27
C ALA A 106 16.37 -2.24 -20.21
N GLN A 107 17.47 -2.95 -19.96
CA GLN A 107 18.83 -2.37 -19.98
C GLN A 107 19.18 -1.85 -21.38
N ASN A 108 18.89 -2.64 -22.42
CA ASN A 108 19.14 -2.26 -23.81
C ASN A 108 18.31 -1.06 -24.25
N ALA A 109 17.02 -1.01 -23.92
CA ALA A 109 16.15 0.13 -24.24
C ALA A 109 16.63 1.41 -23.55
N MET A 110 17.00 1.34 -22.27
CA MET A 110 17.54 2.49 -21.54
C MET A 110 18.83 3.03 -22.19
N ARG A 111 19.71 2.14 -22.66
CA ARG A 111 20.93 2.50 -23.39
C ARG A 111 20.61 3.12 -24.75
N ALA A 112 19.79 2.46 -25.56
CA ALA A 112 19.49 2.85 -26.93
C ALA A 112 18.74 4.17 -27.04
N CYS A 113 17.87 4.48 -26.07
CA CYS A 113 17.11 5.73 -26.04
C CYS A 113 17.82 6.87 -25.30
N HIS A 114 19.10 6.73 -24.94
CA HIS A 114 19.84 7.72 -24.14
C HIS A 114 19.15 8.08 -22.81
N ALA A 115 18.49 7.09 -22.20
CA ALA A 115 17.67 7.26 -21.00
C ALA A 115 18.48 7.25 -19.69
N SER A 116 19.82 7.35 -19.79
CA SER A 116 20.74 7.36 -18.66
C SER A 116 21.82 8.42 -18.87
N GLN A 117 21.96 9.34 -17.91
CA GLN A 117 23.05 10.33 -17.86
C GLN A 117 23.98 10.02 -16.68
N CYS A 118 23.68 10.52 -15.47
CA CYS A 118 24.49 10.22 -14.28
C CYS A 118 24.45 8.75 -13.83
N GLY A 119 23.48 7.98 -14.32
CA GLY A 119 23.36 6.54 -14.06
C GLY A 119 22.76 6.14 -12.71
N TYR A 120 22.63 7.04 -11.73
CA TYR A 120 22.30 6.66 -10.35
C TYR A 120 20.86 6.13 -10.19
N CYS A 121 19.90 6.68 -10.93
CA CYS A 121 18.50 6.20 -10.93
C CYS A 121 18.28 5.02 -11.89
N THR A 122 19.20 4.79 -12.82
CA THR A 122 19.02 3.85 -13.94
C THR A 122 18.69 2.43 -13.48
N PRO A 123 19.34 1.85 -12.45
CA PRO A 123 18.95 0.54 -11.91
C PRO A 123 17.47 0.47 -11.51
N GLY A 124 16.97 1.47 -10.80
CA GLY A 124 15.58 1.51 -10.37
C GLY A 124 14.60 1.54 -11.54
N PHE A 125 14.92 2.30 -12.60
CA PHE A 125 14.12 2.33 -13.83
C PHE A 125 14.15 0.99 -14.58
N VAL A 126 15.33 0.36 -14.69
CA VAL A 126 15.46 -0.98 -15.29
C VAL A 126 14.58 -1.99 -14.56
N MET A 127 14.57 -1.99 -13.23
CA MET A 127 13.73 -2.92 -12.46
C MET A 127 12.23 -2.63 -12.62
N ALA A 128 11.82 -1.36 -12.67
CA ALA A 128 10.43 -0.98 -12.91
C ALA A 128 9.94 -1.40 -14.30
N LEU A 129 10.74 -1.16 -15.35
CA LEU A 129 10.45 -1.61 -16.71
C LEU A 129 10.40 -3.14 -16.81
N SER A 130 11.32 -3.84 -16.13
CA SER A 130 11.31 -5.30 -16.11
C SER A 130 10.04 -5.84 -15.45
N GLY A 131 9.60 -5.24 -14.34
CA GLY A 131 8.32 -5.59 -13.71
C GLY A 131 7.10 -5.29 -14.59
N MET A 132 7.16 -4.26 -15.43
CA MET A 132 6.13 -3.98 -16.44
C MET A 132 6.08 -5.09 -17.51
N LEU A 133 7.24 -5.54 -17.98
CA LEU A 133 7.36 -6.56 -19.03
C LEU A 133 6.86 -7.95 -18.59
N GLU A 134 6.87 -8.25 -17.30
CA GLU A 134 6.27 -9.47 -16.74
C GLU A 134 4.73 -9.51 -16.90
N LYS A 135 4.09 -8.37 -17.16
CA LYS A 135 2.63 -8.25 -17.35
C LYS A 135 2.22 -7.77 -18.73
N HIS A 136 3.13 -7.09 -19.43
CA HIS A 136 2.84 -6.43 -20.68
C HIS A 136 3.97 -6.70 -21.66
N ALA A 137 3.70 -7.48 -22.72
CA ALA A 137 4.69 -7.70 -23.78
C ALA A 137 5.15 -6.38 -24.43
N GLN A 138 4.25 -5.40 -24.45
CA GLN A 138 4.47 -3.99 -24.75
C GLN A 138 3.45 -3.16 -23.95
N ALA A 139 3.80 -1.94 -23.58
CA ALA A 139 2.91 -1.01 -22.87
C ALA A 139 2.54 0.20 -23.74
N ASP A 140 1.33 0.72 -23.52
CA ASP A 140 0.96 2.07 -23.97
C ASP A 140 1.56 3.13 -23.02
N GLU A 141 1.45 4.41 -23.41
CA GLU A 141 2.04 5.52 -22.64
C GLU A 141 1.50 5.60 -21.22
N ARG A 142 0.18 5.43 -21.05
CA ARG A 142 -0.46 5.46 -19.74
C ARG A 142 0.09 4.36 -18.83
N THR A 143 0.19 3.13 -19.34
CA THR A 143 0.72 1.98 -18.60
C THR A 143 2.18 2.20 -18.25
N ALA A 144 3.00 2.63 -19.22
CA ALA A 144 4.40 2.95 -19.00
C ALA A 144 4.58 4.00 -17.90
N MET A 145 3.87 5.13 -17.97
CA MET A 145 3.93 6.18 -16.95
C MET A 145 3.50 5.67 -15.57
N ASN A 146 2.46 4.83 -15.49
CA ASN A 146 2.02 4.25 -14.22
C ASN A 146 3.11 3.40 -13.57
N TYR A 147 3.79 2.53 -14.33
CA TYR A 147 4.89 1.71 -13.80
C TYR A 147 6.11 2.54 -13.39
N LEU A 148 6.36 3.66 -14.09
CA LEU A 148 7.48 4.55 -13.82
C LEU A 148 7.21 5.62 -12.77
N THR A 149 5.96 5.76 -12.31
CA THR A 149 5.54 6.80 -11.36
C THR A 149 6.40 6.79 -10.08
N GLY A 150 6.85 5.61 -9.64
CA GLY A 150 7.68 5.43 -8.44
C GLY A 150 9.17 5.73 -8.58
N ASN A 151 9.63 6.27 -9.71
CA ASN A 151 11.04 6.44 -10.02
C ASN A 151 11.36 7.89 -10.38
N LEU A 152 12.28 8.51 -9.64
CA LEU A 152 12.67 9.90 -9.86
C LEU A 152 14.00 9.98 -10.60
N CYS A 153 14.05 10.85 -11.62
CA CYS A 153 15.26 11.22 -12.33
C CYS A 153 15.44 12.74 -12.31
N ARG A 154 16.66 13.21 -11.99
CA ARG A 154 16.98 14.63 -11.98
C ARG A 154 17.69 15.12 -13.25
N CYS A 155 18.19 14.22 -14.09
CA CYS A 155 19.07 14.56 -15.21
C CYS A 155 18.38 14.52 -16.58
N THR A 156 17.55 13.50 -16.83
CA THR A 156 17.08 13.19 -18.20
C THR A 156 15.85 13.96 -18.66
N GLY A 157 15.10 14.57 -17.74
CA GLY A 157 13.80 15.17 -18.06
C GLY A 157 12.72 14.14 -18.44
N TYR A 158 12.91 12.85 -18.15
CA TYR A 158 11.99 11.72 -18.36
C TYR A 158 11.65 11.33 -19.81
N ALA A 159 11.62 12.27 -20.76
CA ALA A 159 11.28 11.98 -22.16
C ALA A 159 12.01 10.75 -22.76
N PRO A 160 13.36 10.64 -22.67
CA PRO A 160 14.05 9.45 -23.19
C PRO A 160 13.74 8.15 -22.43
N ILE A 161 13.38 8.25 -21.14
CA ILE A 161 12.97 7.09 -20.32
C ILE A 161 11.59 6.59 -20.75
N ILE A 162 10.65 7.51 -21.00
CA ILE A 162 9.32 7.17 -21.50
C ILE A 162 9.45 6.54 -22.90
N GLN A 163 10.33 7.08 -23.76
CA GLN A 163 10.61 6.48 -25.06
C GLN A 163 11.17 5.05 -24.94
N ALA A 164 12.08 4.81 -23.99
CA ALA A 164 12.56 3.45 -23.70
C ALA A 164 11.41 2.52 -23.27
N ALA A 165 10.50 3.00 -22.43
CA ALA A 165 9.35 2.22 -21.96
C ALA A 165 8.36 1.86 -23.09
N LEU A 166 8.18 2.74 -24.08
CA LEU A 166 7.30 2.52 -25.22
C LEU A 166 7.90 1.60 -26.30
N THR A 167 9.24 1.57 -26.40
CA THR A 167 9.97 0.80 -27.41
C THR A 167 10.41 -0.58 -26.95
N VAL A 168 10.56 -0.78 -25.63
CA VAL A 168 10.95 -2.07 -25.07
C VAL A 168 9.89 -3.14 -25.33
N ARG A 169 10.36 -4.38 -25.53
CA ARG A 169 9.52 -5.57 -25.76
C ARG A 169 9.94 -6.68 -24.81
N ALA A 170 8.96 -7.45 -24.34
CA ALA A 170 9.24 -8.64 -23.56
C ALA A 170 9.86 -9.73 -24.46
N THR A 171 10.70 -10.56 -23.87
CA THR A 171 11.26 -11.76 -24.50
C THR A 171 11.22 -12.87 -23.46
N GLU A 172 10.82 -14.08 -23.84
CA GLU A 172 10.70 -15.21 -22.90
C GLU A 172 12.03 -15.50 -22.18
N GLN A 173 13.16 -15.46 -22.91
CA GLN A 173 14.51 -15.65 -22.36
C GLN A 173 14.84 -14.69 -21.19
N HIS A 174 14.22 -13.51 -21.15
CA HIS A 174 14.47 -12.50 -20.12
C HIS A 174 13.33 -12.37 -19.11
N SER A 175 12.31 -13.24 -19.17
CA SER A 175 11.28 -13.27 -18.14
C SER A 175 11.91 -13.62 -16.79
N VAL A 176 11.66 -12.76 -15.80
CA VAL A 176 12.16 -12.93 -14.45
C VAL A 176 11.45 -14.10 -13.79
N ALA A 177 10.13 -14.22 -13.98
CA ALA A 177 9.34 -15.35 -13.51
C ALA A 177 9.89 -16.68 -14.04
N LEU A 178 10.15 -16.81 -15.35
CA LEU A 178 10.67 -18.06 -15.90
C LEU A 178 12.08 -18.40 -15.40
N ARG A 179 12.94 -17.39 -15.23
CA ARG A 179 14.34 -17.59 -14.82
C ARG A 179 14.52 -17.89 -13.33
N TYR A 180 13.64 -17.39 -12.47
CA TYR A 180 13.82 -17.39 -11.02
C TYR A 180 12.71 -18.14 -10.26
N SER A 181 11.91 -18.94 -10.94
CA SER A 181 10.92 -19.85 -10.35
C SER A 181 11.35 -21.32 -10.44
N ASP A 182 12.62 -21.61 -10.15
CA ASP A 182 13.09 -23.00 -10.03
C ASP A 182 12.25 -23.77 -9.01
N MET A 183 11.82 -24.98 -9.38
CA MET A 183 10.86 -25.76 -8.60
C MET A 183 11.38 -26.10 -7.20
N PHE A 184 12.68 -26.39 -7.05
CA PHE A 184 13.27 -26.71 -5.75
C PHE A 184 13.33 -25.47 -4.86
N ALA A 185 13.77 -24.34 -5.40
CA ALA A 185 13.81 -23.07 -4.67
C ALA A 185 12.41 -22.60 -4.24
N VAL A 186 11.41 -22.77 -5.12
CA VAL A 186 10.00 -22.47 -4.83
C VAL A 186 9.48 -23.38 -3.70
N ALA A 187 9.70 -24.69 -3.80
CA ALA A 187 9.25 -25.66 -2.79
C ALA A 187 9.89 -25.40 -1.42
N GLU A 188 11.19 -25.11 -1.38
CA GLU A 188 11.89 -24.74 -0.15
C GLU A 188 11.31 -23.45 0.47
N SER A 189 11.03 -22.44 -0.37
CA SER A 189 10.44 -21.19 0.09
C SER A 189 9.05 -21.39 0.67
N ILE A 190 8.21 -22.23 0.04
CA ILE A 190 6.88 -22.59 0.57
C ILE A 190 7.00 -23.28 1.93
N ALA A 191 7.82 -24.33 2.02
CA ALA A 191 8.02 -25.07 3.27
C ALA A 191 8.55 -24.17 4.39
N THR A 192 9.39 -23.19 4.05
CA THR A 192 9.91 -22.20 4.99
C THR A 192 8.80 -21.32 5.56
N THR A 193 7.81 -20.93 4.73
CA THR A 193 6.70 -20.07 5.17
C THR A 193 5.70 -20.77 6.10
N GLU A 194 5.76 -22.09 6.23
CA GLU A 194 4.90 -22.88 7.14
C GLU A 194 5.43 -22.89 8.58
N GLN A 195 6.63 -22.35 8.82
CA GLN A 195 7.30 -22.40 10.12
C GLN A 195 7.52 -21.02 10.70
N SER A 196 7.14 -20.85 11.97
CA SER A 196 7.39 -19.63 12.73
C SER A 196 8.89 -19.31 12.80
N MET A 197 9.23 -18.04 12.61
CA MET A 197 10.59 -17.50 12.68
C MET A 197 10.73 -16.49 13.83
N ARG A 198 11.86 -16.50 14.52
CA ARG A 198 12.23 -15.55 15.57
C ARG A 198 13.69 -15.16 15.47
N VAL A 199 13.95 -13.90 15.13
CA VAL A 199 15.30 -13.33 15.06
C VAL A 199 15.50 -12.39 16.24
N GLN A 200 16.65 -12.48 16.89
CA GLN A 200 17.03 -11.59 17.99
C GLN A 200 18.45 -11.06 17.80
N HIS A 201 18.63 -9.77 18.03
CA HIS A 201 19.95 -9.13 18.07
C HIS A 201 19.86 -7.77 18.79
N ASP A 202 20.85 -7.43 19.62
CA ASP A 202 20.96 -6.14 20.33
C ASP A 202 19.67 -5.67 21.02
N GLY A 203 18.96 -6.60 21.68
CA GLY A 203 17.71 -6.32 22.40
C GLY A 203 16.48 -6.08 21.51
N VAL A 204 16.61 -6.22 20.19
CA VAL A 204 15.49 -6.25 19.25
C VAL A 204 15.12 -7.70 18.95
N GLU A 205 13.85 -8.03 19.14
CA GLU A 205 13.23 -9.29 18.75
C GLU A 205 12.23 -9.05 17.62
N LEU A 206 12.37 -9.79 16.53
CA LEU A 206 11.36 -9.92 15.49
C LEU A 206 10.81 -11.33 15.48
N PHE A 207 9.51 -11.45 15.71
CA PHE A 207 8.78 -12.70 15.64
C PHE A 207 7.81 -12.71 14.45
N ALA A 208 7.90 -13.74 13.61
CA ALA A 208 7.00 -14.02 12.51
C ALA A 208 6.29 -15.36 12.76
N PRO A 209 5.07 -15.35 13.32
CA PRO A 209 4.31 -16.56 13.58
C PRO A 209 3.68 -17.16 12.33
N ALA A 210 3.61 -18.49 12.27
CA ALA A 210 2.87 -19.22 11.24
C ALA A 210 1.35 -19.24 11.50
N THR A 211 0.91 -18.95 12.73
CA THR A 211 -0.52 -18.99 13.08
C THR A 211 -1.03 -17.70 13.73
N LEU A 212 -2.32 -17.39 13.53
CA LEU A 212 -2.95 -16.26 14.23
C LEU A 212 -2.86 -16.42 15.76
N ARG A 213 -2.99 -17.66 16.26
CA ARG A 213 -2.89 -17.96 17.71
C ARG A 213 -1.55 -17.50 18.28
N GLU A 214 -0.44 -17.84 17.63
CA GLU A 214 0.89 -17.40 18.06
C GLU A 214 1.01 -15.86 17.98
N ALA A 215 0.47 -15.25 16.92
CA ALA A 215 0.50 -13.79 16.76
C ALA A 215 -0.19 -13.05 17.92
N VAL A 216 -1.42 -13.41 18.25
CA VAL A 216 -2.15 -12.77 19.37
C VAL A 216 -1.60 -13.17 20.74
N THR A 217 -0.91 -14.32 20.85
CA THR A 217 -0.19 -14.70 22.06
C THR A 217 1.02 -13.82 22.27
N PHE A 218 1.82 -13.59 21.22
CA PHE A 218 2.96 -12.69 21.26
C PHE A 218 2.51 -11.27 21.63
N ALA A 219 1.48 -10.76 20.95
CA ALA A 219 0.90 -9.44 21.21
C ALA A 219 0.46 -9.25 22.67
N ALA A 220 -0.15 -10.28 23.28
CA ALA A 220 -0.60 -10.23 24.67
C ALA A 220 0.55 -10.29 25.69
N LEU A 221 1.66 -10.95 25.34
CA LEU A 221 2.82 -11.14 26.22
C LEU A 221 3.89 -10.04 26.08
N HIS A 222 3.83 -9.22 25.03
CA HIS A 222 4.81 -8.16 24.77
C HIS A 222 4.10 -6.79 24.67
N PRO A 223 3.74 -6.17 25.81
CA PRO A 223 3.20 -4.81 25.80
C PRO A 223 4.10 -3.85 25.01
N GLY A 224 3.51 -3.01 24.16
CA GLY A 224 4.26 -2.07 23.33
C GLY A 224 4.82 -2.66 22.03
N PHE A 225 4.58 -3.95 21.73
CA PHE A 225 4.95 -4.56 20.44
C PHE A 225 4.48 -3.72 19.25
N ARG A 226 5.26 -3.73 18.17
CA ARG A 226 4.87 -3.11 16.90
C ARG A 226 4.65 -4.16 15.83
N VAL A 227 3.46 -4.14 15.24
CA VAL A 227 3.16 -4.97 14.07
C VAL A 227 3.92 -4.43 12.86
N ILE A 228 4.58 -5.32 12.14
CA ILE A 228 5.19 -5.04 10.85
C ILE A 228 4.44 -5.82 9.77
N GLY A 229 3.67 -5.08 8.94
CA GLY A 229 3.20 -5.58 7.65
C GLY A 229 4.30 -5.43 6.60
N ALA A 230 4.28 -4.32 5.87
CA ALA A 230 5.21 -4.03 4.77
C ALA A 230 6.37 -3.08 5.15
N ALA A 231 6.40 -2.57 6.38
CA ALA A 231 7.34 -1.56 6.88
C ALA A 231 7.40 -0.24 6.09
N THR A 232 6.44 0.08 5.22
CA THR A 232 6.42 1.32 4.43
C THR A 232 6.23 2.62 5.22
N ASP A 233 6.13 2.51 6.55
CA ASP A 233 6.16 3.64 7.49
C ASP A 233 7.27 3.42 8.53
N LEU A 234 7.31 2.24 9.16
CA LEU A 234 8.34 1.92 10.14
C LEU A 234 9.77 1.99 9.57
N GLY A 235 9.98 1.47 8.36
CA GLY A 235 11.28 1.51 7.69
C GLY A 235 11.74 2.94 7.40
N VAL A 236 10.80 3.83 7.04
CA VAL A 236 11.09 5.27 6.90
C VAL A 236 11.53 5.85 8.24
N GLN A 237 10.79 5.57 9.31
CA GLN A 237 11.09 6.07 10.65
C GLN A 237 12.50 5.65 11.10
N VAL A 238 12.86 4.38 10.91
CA VAL A 238 14.20 3.86 11.24
C VAL A 238 15.29 4.53 10.41
N ASN A 239 15.09 4.66 9.09
CA ASN A 239 16.06 5.33 8.20
C ASN A 239 16.23 6.83 8.51
N LYS A 240 15.24 7.47 9.15
CA LYS A 240 15.33 8.86 9.62
C LYS A 240 15.83 8.96 11.07
N GLY A 241 16.44 7.90 11.59
CA GLY A 241 17.16 7.92 12.87
C GLY A 241 16.33 7.56 14.09
N LYS A 242 15.06 7.16 13.95
CA LYS A 242 14.31 6.61 15.08
C LYS A 242 14.82 5.20 15.41
N PRO A 243 14.94 4.82 16.69
CA PRO A 243 15.36 3.48 17.05
C PRO A 243 14.34 2.44 16.56
N MET A 244 14.83 1.27 16.17
CA MET A 244 13.96 0.13 15.88
C MET A 244 13.24 -0.30 17.17
N PRO A 245 11.91 -0.54 17.13
CA PRO A 245 11.20 -1.06 18.29
C PRO A 245 11.76 -2.42 18.72
N THR A 246 11.80 -2.66 20.04
CA THR A 246 12.42 -3.85 20.63
C THR A 246 11.61 -5.13 20.45
N ALA A 247 10.29 -5.04 20.27
CA ALA A 247 9.41 -6.18 20.02
C ALA A 247 8.62 -5.97 18.74
N LEU A 248 8.94 -6.76 17.71
CA LEU A 248 8.36 -6.67 16.37
C LEU A 248 7.57 -7.94 16.04
N LEU A 249 6.32 -7.76 15.63
CA LEU A 249 5.45 -8.85 15.20
C LEU A 249 5.22 -8.76 13.69
N SER A 250 5.83 -9.65 12.92
CA SER A 250 5.61 -9.69 11.48
C SER A 250 4.53 -10.69 11.10
N LEU A 251 3.48 -10.23 10.43
CA LEU A 251 2.31 -11.06 10.10
C LEU A 251 2.46 -11.80 8.76
N HIS A 252 3.65 -11.83 8.16
CA HIS A 252 3.84 -12.32 6.79
C HIS A 252 3.71 -13.83 6.63
N LEU A 253 3.80 -14.61 7.71
CA LEU A 253 3.67 -16.07 7.70
C LEU A 253 2.28 -16.59 8.08
N VAL A 254 1.32 -15.71 8.41
CA VAL A 254 -0.03 -16.12 8.83
C VAL A 254 -0.96 -16.25 7.60
N PRO A 255 -1.37 -17.47 7.19
CA PRO A 255 -2.09 -17.70 5.93
C PRO A 255 -3.44 -16.99 5.83
N GLU A 256 -4.26 -17.06 6.89
CA GLU A 256 -5.61 -16.48 6.91
C GLU A 256 -5.63 -14.95 6.72
N LEU A 257 -4.49 -14.27 6.92
CA LEU A 257 -4.39 -12.82 6.71
C LEU A 257 -4.17 -12.42 5.24
N TYR A 258 -4.02 -13.39 4.33
CA TYR A 258 -3.99 -13.17 2.88
C TYR A 258 -5.37 -13.35 2.22
N GLU A 259 -6.40 -13.70 3.00
CA GLU A 259 -7.74 -13.94 2.48
C GLU A 259 -8.39 -12.67 1.91
N THR A 260 -9.07 -12.83 0.78
CA THR A 260 -9.99 -11.84 0.22
C THR A 260 -11.35 -12.49 0.03
N LYS A 261 -12.41 -11.86 0.56
CA LYS A 261 -13.79 -12.31 0.41
C LYS A 261 -14.62 -11.23 -0.27
N VAL A 262 -15.25 -11.55 -1.38
CA VAL A 262 -16.17 -10.67 -2.10
C VAL A 262 -17.57 -11.26 -2.03
N SER A 263 -18.56 -10.42 -1.74
CA SER A 263 -19.97 -10.79 -1.71
C SER A 263 -20.82 -9.73 -2.40
N ARG A 264 -22.14 -9.97 -2.49
CA ARG A 264 -23.09 -8.96 -2.95
C ARG A 264 -23.10 -7.71 -2.06
N GLY A 265 -22.80 -7.86 -0.76
CA GLY A 265 -22.81 -6.76 0.20
C GLY A 265 -21.53 -5.93 0.26
N GLY A 266 -20.40 -6.43 -0.25
CA GLY A 266 -19.11 -5.74 -0.15
C GLY A 266 -17.91 -6.66 -0.23
N ALA A 267 -16.78 -6.18 0.27
CA ALA A 267 -15.51 -6.91 0.29
C ALA A 267 -14.88 -6.92 1.68
N THR A 268 -14.14 -7.98 1.98
CA THR A 268 -13.29 -8.13 3.17
C THR A 268 -11.89 -8.53 2.74
N PHE A 269 -10.88 -7.88 3.30
CA PHE A 269 -9.47 -8.07 3.01
C PHE A 269 -8.70 -8.37 4.29
N GLY A 270 -7.90 -9.44 4.28
CA GLY A 270 -6.97 -9.75 5.35
C GLY A 270 -5.82 -8.74 5.45
N ALA A 271 -5.15 -8.72 6.61
CA ALA A 271 -4.13 -7.73 6.94
C ALA A 271 -2.88 -7.75 6.04
N ARG A 272 -2.68 -8.84 5.30
CA ARG A 272 -1.58 -9.05 4.35
C ARG A 272 -1.97 -8.83 2.89
N VAL A 273 -3.23 -8.56 2.59
CA VAL A 273 -3.66 -8.20 1.23
C VAL A 273 -3.11 -6.82 0.86
N THR A 274 -2.40 -6.75 -0.26
CA THR A 274 -1.69 -5.54 -0.69
C THR A 274 -2.65 -4.54 -1.33
N LEU A 275 -2.27 -3.26 -1.34
CA LEU A 275 -3.08 -2.21 -1.98
C LEU A 275 -3.24 -2.43 -3.49
N ALA A 276 -2.26 -3.06 -4.14
CA ALA A 276 -2.39 -3.49 -5.53
C ALA A 276 -3.52 -4.50 -5.73
N GLU A 277 -3.66 -5.47 -4.82
CA GLU A 277 -4.75 -6.45 -4.86
C GLU A 277 -6.09 -5.84 -4.44
N VAL A 278 -6.11 -5.00 -3.42
CA VAL A 278 -7.31 -4.22 -3.04
C VAL A 278 -7.81 -3.40 -4.21
N ARG A 279 -6.93 -2.70 -4.95
CA ARG A 279 -7.31 -1.93 -6.13
C ARG A 279 -8.03 -2.81 -7.15
N ARG A 280 -7.41 -3.93 -7.54
CA ARG A 280 -7.97 -4.86 -8.53
C ARG A 280 -9.34 -5.40 -8.09
N VAL A 281 -9.45 -5.87 -6.86
CA VAL A 281 -10.71 -6.44 -6.34
C VAL A 281 -11.79 -5.36 -6.19
N SER A 282 -11.39 -4.12 -5.91
CA SER A 282 -12.33 -3.00 -5.77
C SER A 282 -12.88 -2.51 -7.11
N GLU A 283 -12.33 -2.93 -8.26
CA GLU A 283 -12.86 -2.55 -9.58
C GLU A 283 -14.34 -2.93 -9.73
N ASP A 284 -14.73 -4.07 -9.16
CA ASP A 284 -16.12 -4.53 -9.19
C ASP A 284 -16.96 -4.00 -8.01
N VAL A 285 -16.35 -3.84 -6.83
CA VAL A 285 -17.08 -3.59 -5.57
C VAL A 285 -17.25 -2.10 -5.28
N ALA A 286 -16.23 -1.30 -5.60
CA ALA A 286 -16.19 0.14 -5.40
C ALA A 286 -15.31 0.79 -6.49
N PRO A 287 -15.81 0.92 -7.73
CA PRO A 287 -15.00 1.32 -8.89
C PRO A 287 -14.28 2.66 -8.72
N GLU A 288 -14.91 3.62 -8.04
CA GLU A 288 -14.30 4.93 -7.75
C GLU A 288 -13.11 4.80 -6.78
N PHE A 289 -13.19 3.90 -5.80
CA PHE A 289 -12.07 3.61 -4.90
C PHE A 289 -10.91 2.95 -5.64
N ALA A 290 -11.20 2.00 -6.54
CA ALA A 290 -10.17 1.41 -7.40
C ALA A 290 -9.47 2.45 -8.29
N ARG A 291 -10.23 3.38 -8.88
CA ARG A 291 -9.69 4.51 -9.65
C ARG A 291 -8.80 5.39 -8.80
N PHE A 292 -9.27 5.77 -7.62
CA PHE A 292 -8.55 6.63 -6.68
C PHE A 292 -7.23 6.01 -6.22
N LEU A 293 -7.19 4.70 -5.97
CA LEU A 293 -5.96 3.98 -5.62
C LEU A 293 -4.88 4.03 -6.70
N ASN A 294 -5.18 4.42 -7.95
CA ASN A 294 -4.14 4.69 -8.95
C ASN A 294 -3.33 5.97 -8.64
N LEU A 295 -3.96 6.97 -8.03
CA LEU A 295 -3.31 8.23 -7.58
C LEU A 295 -2.56 8.06 -6.25
N PHE A 296 -2.83 6.97 -5.53
CA PHE A 296 -2.22 6.67 -4.24
C PHE A 296 -0.92 5.90 -4.41
N ALA A 297 0.20 6.49 -3.96
CA ALA A 297 1.53 5.89 -3.87
C ALA A 297 2.09 5.32 -5.19
N SER A 298 3.34 4.89 -5.17
CA SER A 298 3.98 4.21 -6.30
C SER A 298 3.48 2.77 -6.45
N PRO A 299 3.63 2.14 -7.63
CA PRO A 299 3.47 0.69 -7.78
C PRO A 299 4.31 -0.10 -6.76
N GLN A 300 5.56 0.32 -6.53
CA GLN A 300 6.49 -0.32 -5.60
C GLN A 300 5.94 -0.36 -4.18
N ILE A 301 5.35 0.75 -3.71
CA ILE A 301 4.70 0.81 -2.40
C ILE A 301 3.42 -0.04 -2.41
N LYS A 302 2.56 0.10 -3.43
CA LYS A 302 1.27 -0.62 -3.51
C LYS A 302 1.42 -2.14 -3.58
N ASN A 303 2.53 -2.63 -4.14
CA ASN A 303 2.83 -4.05 -4.25
C ASN A 303 3.16 -4.72 -2.90
N VAL A 304 3.42 -3.95 -1.85
CA VAL A 304 3.74 -4.48 -0.51
C VAL A 304 2.86 -3.90 0.60
N ALA A 305 2.54 -2.60 0.55
CA ALA A 305 1.70 -1.92 1.53
C ALA A 305 0.30 -2.51 1.54
N THR A 306 -0.33 -2.56 2.71
CA THR A 306 -1.64 -3.18 2.91
C THR A 306 -2.67 -2.14 3.36
N LEU A 307 -3.94 -2.37 3.05
CA LEU A 307 -5.02 -1.48 3.48
C LEU A 307 -5.11 -1.44 5.01
N VAL A 308 -5.01 -2.59 5.67
CA VAL A 308 -4.93 -2.69 7.14
C VAL A 308 -3.72 -1.94 7.69
N GLY A 309 -2.56 -2.01 7.03
CA GLY A 309 -1.39 -1.23 7.44
C GLY A 309 -1.62 0.29 7.35
N ASN A 310 -2.34 0.75 6.31
CA ASN A 310 -2.70 2.16 6.17
C ASN A 310 -3.67 2.63 7.29
N ILE A 311 -4.63 1.78 7.66
CA ILE A 311 -5.55 2.01 8.79
C ILE A 311 -4.80 2.03 10.12
N ALA A 312 -3.99 1.00 10.39
CA ALA A 312 -3.24 0.86 11.62
C ALA A 312 -2.21 1.98 11.84
N ASN A 313 -1.73 2.60 10.75
CA ASN A 313 -0.84 3.75 10.82
C ASN A 313 -1.51 4.99 11.43
N ALA A 314 -2.84 5.10 11.36
CA ALA A 314 -3.63 6.19 11.93
C ALA A 314 -3.13 7.60 11.55
N SER A 315 -2.66 7.77 10.30
CA SER A 315 -2.30 9.09 9.79
C SER A 315 -3.55 9.92 9.53
N PRO A 316 -3.63 11.19 9.99
CA PRO A 316 -4.76 12.06 9.69
C PRO A 316 -4.93 12.35 8.20
N ILE A 317 -3.87 12.16 7.40
CA ILE A 317 -3.85 12.35 5.95
C ILE A 317 -3.86 11.01 5.19
N GLY A 318 -4.27 9.91 5.84
CA GLY A 318 -4.41 8.61 5.17
C GLY A 318 -5.49 8.67 4.09
N ASP A 319 -5.10 8.59 2.82
CA ASP A 319 -6.01 8.78 1.68
C ASP A 319 -7.12 7.72 1.57
N THR A 320 -6.93 6.53 2.12
CA THR A 320 -7.98 5.49 2.08
C THR A 320 -9.05 5.68 3.17
N LEU A 321 -8.76 6.48 4.20
CA LEU A 321 -9.58 6.55 5.40
C LEU A 321 -10.92 7.27 5.18
N PRO A 322 -10.98 8.40 4.45
CA PRO A 322 -12.26 9.05 4.15
C PRO A 322 -13.23 8.14 3.40
N PHE A 323 -12.75 7.38 2.42
CA PHE A 323 -13.57 6.38 1.72
C PHE A 323 -14.15 5.35 2.71
N LEU A 324 -13.31 4.79 3.58
CA LEU A 324 -13.75 3.78 4.55
C LEU A 324 -14.78 4.32 5.55
N LEU A 325 -14.72 5.60 5.91
CA LEU A 325 -15.71 6.24 6.79
C LEU A 325 -17.10 6.34 6.13
N ILE A 326 -17.16 6.58 4.83
CA ILE A 326 -18.43 6.66 4.11
C ILE A 326 -18.90 5.31 3.60
N ALA A 327 -18.01 4.37 3.29
CA ALA A 327 -18.34 3.05 2.74
C ALA A 327 -18.78 2.01 3.78
N GLY A 328 -19.14 2.45 5.01
CA GLY A 328 -19.50 1.54 6.10
C GLY A 328 -18.34 0.63 6.50
N GLY A 329 -17.11 1.14 6.44
CA GLY A 329 -15.92 0.36 6.72
C GLY A 329 -15.86 -0.11 8.17
N ALA A 330 -15.29 -1.28 8.40
CA ALA A 330 -15.02 -1.81 9.73
C ALA A 330 -13.72 -2.60 9.76
N VAL A 331 -13.02 -2.56 10.90
CA VAL A 331 -11.88 -3.44 11.16
C VAL A 331 -12.30 -4.62 12.02
N HIS A 332 -11.76 -5.79 11.72
CA HIS A 332 -11.93 -7.00 12.50
C HIS A 332 -10.66 -7.27 13.27
N VAL A 333 -10.77 -7.29 14.58
CA VAL A 333 -9.63 -7.41 15.49
C VAL A 333 -9.64 -8.75 16.19
N ALA A 334 -8.45 -9.25 16.51
CA ALA A 334 -8.27 -10.46 17.29
C ALA A 334 -7.31 -10.19 18.43
N GLY A 335 -7.59 -10.76 19.59
CA GLY A 335 -6.74 -10.69 20.77
C GLY A 335 -6.81 -12.00 21.56
N ARG A 336 -5.87 -12.18 22.48
CA ARG A 336 -5.85 -13.31 23.40
C ARG A 336 -5.43 -12.83 24.79
N PRO A 337 -6.36 -12.25 25.57
CA PRO A 337 -6.04 -11.64 26.85
C PRO A 337 -5.20 -12.57 27.76
N GLY A 338 -4.10 -12.05 28.29
CA GLY A 338 -3.15 -12.79 29.12
C GLY A 338 -2.37 -13.91 28.40
N GLY A 339 -2.44 -13.99 27.07
CA GLY A 339 -1.76 -15.01 26.25
C GLY A 339 -2.33 -16.43 26.40
N LYS A 340 -3.41 -16.61 27.17
CA LYS A 340 -4.02 -17.91 27.51
C LYS A 340 -5.48 -17.98 27.02
N GLY A 341 -6.05 -19.17 26.96
CA GLY A 341 -7.46 -19.37 26.56
C GLY A 341 -7.73 -19.20 25.05
N PRO A 342 -9.00 -18.98 24.66
CA PRO A 342 -9.41 -18.84 23.26
C PRO A 342 -9.07 -17.47 22.67
N ILE A 343 -8.97 -17.40 21.35
CA ILE A 343 -8.85 -16.13 20.62
C ILE A 343 -10.21 -15.42 20.71
N ARG A 344 -10.20 -14.16 21.15
CA ARG A 344 -11.37 -13.28 21.10
C ARG A 344 -11.32 -12.48 19.81
N LYS A 345 -12.46 -12.35 19.15
CA LYS A 345 -12.63 -11.55 17.93
C LYS A 345 -13.74 -10.53 18.17
N ARG A 346 -13.54 -9.29 17.69
CA ARG A 346 -14.58 -8.26 17.66
C ARG A 346 -14.43 -7.39 16.42
N THR A 347 -15.45 -6.60 16.14
CA THR A 347 -15.48 -5.68 14.99
C THR A 347 -15.61 -4.25 15.53
N ILE A 348 -14.85 -3.33 14.95
CA ILE A 348 -14.90 -1.90 15.29
C ILE A 348 -15.23 -1.14 14.00
N ALA A 349 -16.30 -0.34 14.02
CA ALA A 349 -16.64 0.51 12.89
C ALA A 349 -15.54 1.55 12.69
N MET A 350 -15.28 1.95 11.44
CA MET A 350 -14.26 2.96 11.13
C MET A 350 -14.55 4.32 11.78
N THR A 351 -15.83 4.61 12.06
CA THR A 351 -16.27 5.82 12.79
C THR A 351 -15.86 5.82 14.26
N ASP A 352 -15.64 4.64 14.84
CA ASP A 352 -15.34 4.47 16.28
C ASP A 352 -13.87 4.09 16.50
N LEU A 353 -13.12 3.83 15.42
CA LEU A 353 -11.77 3.31 15.48
C LEU A 353 -10.74 4.35 15.96
N TYR A 354 -10.86 5.60 15.51
CA TYR A 354 -9.87 6.64 15.81
C TYR A 354 -10.30 7.49 17.00
N VAL A 355 -9.65 7.28 18.15
CA VAL A 355 -9.96 7.99 19.41
C VAL A 355 -9.07 9.20 19.64
N GLY A 356 -8.09 9.45 18.76
CA GLY A 356 -7.19 10.58 18.83
C GLY A 356 -6.08 10.53 17.78
N TYR A 357 -5.19 11.51 17.79
CA TYR A 357 -4.05 11.57 16.87
C TYR A 357 -3.18 10.33 17.03
N LYS A 358 -3.06 9.53 15.95
CA LYS A 358 -2.28 8.29 15.92
C LYS A 358 -2.72 7.24 16.96
N GLN A 359 -3.96 7.31 17.46
CA GLN A 359 -4.51 6.42 18.49
C GLN A 359 -5.73 5.65 17.97
N LEU A 360 -5.76 4.36 18.24
CA LEU A 360 -6.81 3.43 17.82
C LEU A 360 -7.56 2.89 19.04
N ALA A 361 -8.84 2.59 18.89
CA ALA A 361 -9.69 1.93 19.89
C ALA A 361 -9.38 0.42 20.08
N LEU A 362 -8.10 0.05 20.02
CA LEU A 362 -7.62 -1.32 20.26
C LEU A 362 -7.34 -1.53 21.74
N GLU A 363 -7.74 -2.68 22.27
CA GLU A 363 -7.32 -3.13 23.59
C GLU A 363 -5.85 -3.61 23.54
N PRO A 364 -5.11 -3.54 24.67
CA PRO A 364 -3.75 -4.08 24.73
C PRO A 364 -3.67 -5.54 24.28
N GLY A 365 -2.78 -5.83 23.33
CA GLY A 365 -2.58 -7.17 22.77
C GLY A 365 -3.54 -7.54 21.63
N GLU A 366 -4.40 -6.63 21.19
CA GLU A 366 -5.18 -6.81 19.95
C GLU A 366 -4.37 -6.48 18.70
N ILE A 367 -4.68 -7.17 17.61
CA ILE A 367 -4.20 -6.86 16.25
C ILE A 367 -5.39 -6.75 15.29
N ILE A 368 -5.27 -5.88 14.28
CA ILE A 368 -6.23 -5.84 13.19
C ILE A 368 -5.92 -6.99 12.22
N THR A 369 -6.88 -7.88 12.04
CA THR A 369 -6.73 -9.05 11.16
C THR A 369 -7.32 -8.82 9.78
N HIS A 370 -8.43 -8.08 9.69
CA HIS A 370 -9.12 -7.83 8.44
C HIS A 370 -9.75 -6.43 8.44
N VAL A 371 -10.07 -5.93 7.25
CA VAL A 371 -10.93 -4.77 7.02
C VAL A 371 -12.02 -5.15 6.04
N SER A 372 -13.23 -4.65 6.25
CA SER A 372 -14.35 -4.78 5.32
C SER A 372 -14.96 -3.44 4.99
N PHE A 373 -15.60 -3.35 3.83
CA PHE A 373 -16.44 -2.21 3.43
C PHE A 373 -17.57 -2.66 2.50
N GLN A 374 -18.61 -1.84 2.42
CA GLN A 374 -19.81 -2.13 1.64
C GLN A 374 -19.61 -1.85 0.15
N ARG A 375 -20.31 -2.62 -0.69
CA ARG A 375 -20.38 -2.38 -2.13
C ARG A 375 -21.01 -1.01 -2.40
N THR A 376 -20.44 -0.25 -3.33
CA THR A 376 -21.04 1.01 -3.79
C THR A 376 -22.39 0.70 -4.47
N PRO A 377 -23.52 1.24 -3.97
CA PRO A 377 -24.82 1.05 -4.59
C PRO A 377 -24.88 1.64 -6.00
N SER A 378 -25.65 1.03 -6.90
CA SER A 378 -25.76 1.49 -8.30
C SER A 378 -26.43 2.86 -8.47
N ARG A 379 -27.23 3.30 -7.50
CA ARG A 379 -27.89 4.62 -7.47
C ARG A 379 -27.07 5.70 -6.75
N GLU A 380 -25.91 5.33 -6.20
CA GLU A 380 -25.07 6.24 -5.45
C GLU A 380 -24.04 6.89 -6.36
N VAL A 381 -23.93 8.21 -6.30
CA VAL A 381 -22.83 8.96 -6.90
C VAL A 381 -21.73 9.09 -5.85
N LEU A 382 -20.66 8.31 -6.02
CA LEU A 382 -19.46 8.34 -5.19
C LEU A 382 -18.33 9.07 -5.92
N ARG A 383 -17.67 10.02 -5.24
CA ARG A 383 -16.45 10.70 -5.71
C ARG A 383 -15.41 10.79 -4.61
N LEU A 384 -14.16 10.56 -4.99
CA LEU A 384 -13.00 10.70 -4.11
C LEU A 384 -12.05 11.76 -4.67
N ALA A 385 -11.61 12.67 -3.82
CA ALA A 385 -10.75 13.79 -4.19
C ALA A 385 -9.49 13.81 -3.33
N LYS A 386 -8.38 14.19 -3.96
CA LYS A 386 -7.08 14.39 -3.34
C LYS A 386 -6.45 15.68 -3.86
N VAL A 387 -5.95 16.50 -2.95
CA VAL A 387 -5.18 17.70 -3.27
C VAL A 387 -3.81 17.61 -2.61
N SER A 388 -2.77 17.79 -3.41
CA SER A 388 -1.36 17.73 -3.02
C SER A 388 -0.51 18.65 -3.93
N GLN A 389 0.78 18.82 -3.63
CA GLN A 389 1.66 19.71 -4.40
C GLN A 389 2.01 19.13 -5.77
N ARG A 390 2.15 17.80 -5.85
CA ARG A 390 2.26 17.05 -7.11
C ARG A 390 1.14 16.03 -7.21
N LYS A 391 0.74 15.69 -8.44
CA LYS A 391 -0.34 14.74 -8.72
C LYS A 391 -0.05 13.34 -8.15
N ASP A 392 1.16 12.83 -8.42
CA ASP A 392 1.58 11.48 -8.08
C ASP A 392 2.69 11.49 -7.02
N LEU A 393 2.83 10.42 -6.25
CA LEU A 393 3.81 10.27 -5.16
C LEU A 393 3.75 11.30 -4.03
N ASP A 394 2.68 12.08 -3.88
CA ASP A 394 2.63 13.07 -2.81
C ASP A 394 1.73 12.69 -1.65
N ILE A 395 2.00 13.31 -0.50
CA ILE A 395 1.16 13.27 0.67
C ILE A 395 0.06 14.32 0.53
N SER A 396 -1.19 13.94 0.75
CA SER A 396 -2.33 14.83 0.65
C SER A 396 -2.26 15.98 1.66
N ALA A 397 -2.59 17.18 1.19
CA ALA A 397 -2.94 18.31 2.04
C ALA A 397 -4.37 18.17 2.56
N VAL A 398 -5.30 17.82 1.66
CA VAL A 398 -6.70 17.51 1.95
C VAL A 398 -7.14 16.35 1.06
N SER A 399 -7.84 15.39 1.63
CA SER A 399 -8.58 14.36 0.89
C SER A 399 -10.05 14.39 1.28
N GLY A 400 -10.93 14.13 0.31
CA GLY A 400 -12.38 14.17 0.50
C GLY A 400 -13.04 12.94 -0.10
N ALA A 401 -14.10 12.47 0.55
CA ALA A 401 -14.93 11.38 0.08
C ALA A 401 -16.40 11.79 0.19
N PHE A 402 -17.11 11.74 -0.94
CA PHE A 402 -18.48 12.22 -1.07
C PHE A 402 -19.34 11.15 -1.72
N ALA A 403 -20.43 10.79 -1.06
CA ALA A 403 -21.44 9.88 -1.60
C ALA A 403 -22.83 10.49 -1.43
N VAL A 404 -23.62 10.49 -2.50
CA VAL A 404 -25.04 10.90 -2.46
C VAL A 404 -25.91 9.89 -3.18
N THR A 405 -27.09 9.62 -2.62
CA THR A 405 -28.16 8.91 -3.34
C THR A 405 -29.19 9.93 -3.79
N LEU A 406 -29.50 9.93 -5.09
CA LEU A 406 -30.48 10.84 -5.68
C LEU A 406 -31.84 10.19 -5.79
N SER A 407 -32.89 11.01 -5.64
CA SER A 407 -34.28 10.60 -5.83
C SER A 407 -34.53 10.21 -7.29
N ALA A 408 -35.40 9.24 -7.53
CA ALA A 408 -35.84 8.87 -8.88
C ALA A 408 -36.74 9.97 -9.48
N GLY A 409 -36.15 11.04 -10.00
CA GLY A 409 -36.84 12.11 -10.73
C GLY A 409 -36.85 11.89 -12.24
N ARG A 410 -37.82 12.47 -12.96
CA ARG A 410 -37.76 12.56 -14.43
C ARG A 410 -36.62 13.50 -14.80
N ARG A 411 -35.66 13.01 -15.60
CA ARG A 411 -34.55 13.83 -16.13
C ARG A 411 -35.11 15.09 -16.82
N GLY A 412 -34.60 16.26 -16.45
CA GLY A 412 -34.81 17.51 -17.18
C GLY A 412 -36.01 18.36 -16.79
N THR A 413 -36.79 18.02 -15.76
CA THR A 413 -37.95 18.85 -15.34
C THR A 413 -37.83 19.47 -13.94
N SER A 414 -36.89 19.01 -13.11
CA SER A 414 -36.62 19.54 -11.76
C SER A 414 -35.16 19.27 -11.36
N PRO A 415 -34.55 20.11 -10.51
CA PRO A 415 -33.21 19.85 -9.98
C PRO A 415 -33.13 18.52 -9.20
N PRO A 416 -31.95 17.87 -9.18
CA PRO A 416 -31.78 16.60 -8.49
C PRO A 416 -32.05 16.76 -6.99
N CYS A 417 -32.75 15.80 -6.39
CA CYS A 417 -33.04 15.79 -4.97
C CYS A 417 -32.19 14.72 -4.26
N VAL A 418 -31.42 15.13 -3.26
CA VAL A 418 -30.55 14.26 -2.46
C VAL A 418 -31.36 13.58 -1.36
N GLU A 419 -31.51 12.25 -1.44
CA GLU A 419 -32.19 11.44 -0.41
C GLU A 419 -31.30 11.19 0.80
N SER A 420 -30.02 10.94 0.55
CA SER A 420 -29.01 10.73 1.59
C SER A 420 -27.64 11.16 1.11
N ALA A 421 -26.80 11.59 2.06
CA ALA A 421 -25.44 12.01 1.82
C ALA A 421 -24.49 11.41 2.86
N ARG A 422 -23.25 11.12 2.45
CA ARG A 422 -22.13 10.75 3.31
C ARG A 422 -20.91 11.56 2.90
N ILE A 423 -20.29 12.26 3.85
CA ILE A 423 -19.21 13.20 3.60
C ILE A 423 -18.11 12.95 4.63
N ALA A 424 -16.90 12.66 4.15
CA ALA A 424 -15.74 12.51 5.02
C ALA A 424 -14.49 13.19 4.45
N TYR A 425 -13.58 13.57 5.34
CA TYR A 425 -12.34 14.24 5.00
C TYR A 425 -11.12 13.69 5.75
N GLY A 426 -9.97 13.76 5.10
CA GLY A 426 -8.64 13.58 5.67
C GLY A 426 -7.85 14.89 5.61
N GLY A 427 -6.90 15.07 6.52
CA GLY A 427 -6.03 16.26 6.59
C GLY A 427 -6.67 17.52 7.16
N VAL A 428 -7.93 17.45 7.60
CA VAL A 428 -8.70 18.60 8.11
C VAL A 428 -8.85 18.63 9.64
N ALA A 429 -8.33 17.62 10.34
CA ALA A 429 -8.34 17.49 11.80
C ALA A 429 -7.22 16.53 12.27
N ALA A 430 -7.18 16.23 13.57
CA ALA A 430 -6.24 15.26 14.17
C ALA A 430 -6.51 13.80 13.77
N THR A 431 -7.70 13.50 13.25
CA THR A 431 -8.14 12.20 12.72
C THR A 431 -8.93 12.45 11.42
N PRO A 432 -9.14 11.43 10.57
CA PRO A 432 -10.14 11.54 9.51
C PRO A 432 -11.54 11.70 10.13
N VAL A 433 -12.39 12.53 9.54
CA VAL A 433 -13.68 12.94 10.11
C VAL A 433 -14.83 12.71 9.14
N ARG A 434 -15.99 12.28 9.66
CA ARG A 434 -17.29 12.29 8.97
C ARG A 434 -18.03 13.60 9.34
N MET A 435 -18.85 14.13 8.43
CA MET A 435 -19.48 15.45 8.56
C MET A 435 -21.03 15.34 8.62
N PRO A 436 -21.64 14.79 9.69
CA PRO A 436 -23.09 14.52 9.75
C PRO A 436 -23.96 15.77 9.60
N ASP A 437 -23.53 16.93 10.11
CA ASP A 437 -24.29 18.18 9.96
C ASP A 437 -24.31 18.66 8.49
N ALA A 438 -23.19 18.51 7.79
CA ALA A 438 -23.11 18.78 6.35
C ALA A 438 -23.90 17.76 5.53
N GLU A 439 -23.88 16.48 5.91
CA GLU A 439 -24.69 15.41 5.31
C GLU A 439 -26.18 15.75 5.40
N LYS A 440 -26.66 16.17 6.58
CA LYS A 440 -28.05 16.57 6.81
C LYS A 440 -28.43 17.81 6.02
N ALA A 441 -27.56 18.83 6.00
CA ALA A 441 -27.81 20.07 5.28
C ALA A 441 -27.85 19.89 3.75
N LEU A 442 -27.17 18.88 3.21
CA LEU A 442 -27.19 18.58 1.78
C LEU A 442 -28.48 17.89 1.32
N CYS A 443 -29.20 17.18 2.19
CA CYS A 443 -30.42 16.46 1.83
C CYS A 443 -31.54 17.41 1.36
N GLY A 444 -32.30 16.98 0.35
CA GLY A 444 -33.33 17.76 -0.32
C GLY A 444 -32.92 18.25 -1.71
N GLU A 445 -33.66 19.22 -2.24
CA GLU A 445 -33.41 19.80 -3.56
C GLU A 445 -32.00 20.41 -3.64
N LEU A 446 -31.18 19.94 -4.58
CA LEU A 446 -29.82 20.41 -4.78
C LEU A 446 -29.85 21.67 -5.65
N THR A 447 -29.43 22.79 -5.06
CA THR A 447 -29.29 24.08 -5.76
C THR A 447 -27.87 24.63 -5.56
N PRO A 448 -27.40 25.57 -6.41
CA PRO A 448 -26.13 26.26 -6.20
C PRO A 448 -26.00 26.89 -4.81
N GLU A 449 -27.08 27.46 -4.28
CA GLU A 449 -27.13 28.09 -2.96
C GLU A 449 -26.96 27.06 -1.84
N ARG A 450 -27.59 25.89 -1.98
CA ARG A 450 -27.41 24.78 -1.03
C ARG A 450 -25.97 24.27 -1.05
N ILE A 451 -25.39 24.09 -2.24
CA ILE A 451 -23.99 23.67 -2.38
C ILE A 451 -23.06 24.68 -1.68
N GLU A 452 -23.26 25.99 -1.90
CA GLU A 452 -22.46 27.03 -1.27
C GLU A 452 -22.63 27.04 0.26
N SER A 453 -23.87 26.93 0.76
CA SER A 453 -24.15 26.89 2.20
C SER A 453 -23.46 25.70 2.88
N VAL A 454 -23.53 24.50 2.28
CA VAL A 454 -22.87 23.31 2.82
C VAL A 454 -21.34 23.44 2.74
N ALA A 455 -20.80 24.05 1.68
CA ALA A 455 -19.36 24.31 1.56
C ALA A 455 -18.84 25.22 2.69
N GLN A 456 -19.59 26.27 3.04
CA GLN A 456 -19.28 27.17 4.16
C GLN A 456 -19.37 26.46 5.50
N LEU A 457 -20.41 25.63 5.70
CA LEU A 457 -20.56 24.80 6.90
C LEU A 457 -19.36 23.86 7.08
N ILE A 458 -18.90 23.21 6.01
CA ILE A 458 -17.71 22.35 6.03
C ILE A 458 -16.47 23.15 6.46
N ALA A 459 -16.22 24.31 5.85
CA ALA A 459 -15.05 25.14 6.18
C ALA A 459 -15.03 25.63 7.64
N GLY A 460 -16.21 25.93 8.20
CA GLY A 460 -16.39 26.36 9.59
C GLY A 460 -16.27 25.23 10.61
N SER A 461 -16.57 23.99 10.22
CA SER A 461 -16.65 22.84 11.14
C SER A 461 -15.34 22.05 11.30
N ILE A 462 -14.32 22.34 10.49
CA ILE A 462 -13.03 21.64 10.54
C ILE A 462 -11.98 22.41 11.35
N ALA A 463 -10.93 21.72 11.82
CA ALA A 463 -9.83 22.31 12.59
C ALA A 463 -8.46 21.81 12.07
N PRO A 464 -8.06 22.21 10.85
CA PRO A 464 -6.83 21.72 10.23
C PRO A 464 -5.57 22.21 10.95
N ILE A 465 -4.59 21.30 11.06
CA ILE A 465 -3.24 21.61 11.56
C ILE A 465 -2.40 22.14 10.40
N SER A 466 -1.79 23.31 10.57
CA SER A 466 -0.82 23.86 9.61
C SER A 466 0.47 23.05 9.64
N ASP A 467 1.01 22.68 8.47
CA ASP A 467 2.34 22.08 8.34
C ASP A 467 2.91 22.29 6.93
N VAL A 468 4.02 21.62 6.61
CA VAL A 468 4.73 21.71 5.32
C VAL A 468 3.88 21.40 4.09
N ARG A 469 2.73 20.73 4.25
CA ARG A 469 1.79 20.39 3.16
C ARG A 469 0.77 21.50 2.90
N GLY A 470 0.61 22.45 3.82
CA GLY A 470 -0.30 23.58 3.66
C GLY A 470 -0.79 24.15 4.99
N SER A 471 -1.11 25.45 4.97
CA SER A 471 -1.66 26.16 6.13
C SER A 471 -3.10 25.73 6.44
N GLY A 472 -3.53 25.91 7.69
CA GLY A 472 -4.91 25.66 8.08
C GLY A 472 -5.92 26.47 7.25
N ALA A 473 -5.61 27.72 6.91
CA ALA A 473 -6.46 28.55 6.04
C ALA A 473 -6.58 27.97 4.63
N TYR A 474 -5.46 27.55 4.02
CA TYR A 474 -5.48 26.88 2.72
C TYR A 474 -6.35 25.62 2.75
N ARG A 475 -6.19 24.78 3.78
CA ARG A 475 -6.99 23.53 3.91
C ARG A 475 -8.49 23.78 4.05
N ARG A 476 -8.91 24.86 4.73
CA ARG A 476 -10.33 25.23 4.81
C ARG A 476 -10.92 25.59 3.45
N VAL A 477 -10.22 26.43 2.69
CA VAL A 477 -10.63 26.82 1.34
C VAL A 477 -10.65 25.60 0.42
N THR A 478 -9.60 24.77 0.46
CA THR A 478 -9.51 23.54 -0.33
C THR A 478 -10.65 22.58 -0.01
N ALA A 479 -10.95 22.33 1.28
CA ALA A 479 -12.01 21.42 1.69
C ALA A 479 -13.39 21.86 1.15
N ALA A 480 -13.70 23.16 1.22
CA ALA A 480 -14.91 23.73 0.65
C ALA A 480 -14.93 23.63 -0.88
N ASN A 481 -13.81 23.94 -1.55
CA ASN A 481 -13.73 23.91 -3.01
C ASN A 481 -13.86 22.51 -3.61
N ILE A 482 -13.27 21.48 -2.98
CA ILE A 482 -13.45 20.11 -3.46
C ILE A 482 -14.92 19.65 -3.32
N PHE A 483 -15.61 20.10 -2.27
CA PHE A 483 -17.05 19.86 -2.13
C PHE A 483 -17.87 20.63 -3.18
N ARG A 484 -17.57 21.90 -3.43
CA ARG A 484 -18.21 22.68 -4.51
C ARG A 484 -18.07 21.99 -5.85
N SER A 485 -16.87 21.49 -6.16
CA SER A 485 -16.61 20.74 -7.39
C SER A 485 -17.51 19.52 -7.49
N PHE A 486 -17.62 18.73 -6.42
CA PHE A 486 -18.51 17.57 -6.35
C PHE A 486 -19.99 17.95 -6.51
N GLY A 487 -20.48 18.92 -5.73
CA GLY A 487 -21.87 19.35 -5.80
C GLY A 487 -22.27 19.86 -7.19
N ASN A 488 -21.38 20.62 -7.85
CA ASN A 488 -21.60 21.10 -9.20
C ASN A 488 -21.56 20.00 -10.26
N GLU A 489 -20.77 18.93 -10.06
CA GLU A 489 -20.78 17.75 -10.92
C GLU A 489 -22.14 17.03 -10.79
N VAL A 490 -22.58 16.75 -9.57
CA VAL A 490 -23.88 16.12 -9.29
C VAL A 490 -25.07 16.94 -9.80
N LEU A 491 -24.96 18.27 -9.78
CA LEU A 491 -26.02 19.16 -10.28
C LEU A 491 -26.13 19.16 -11.82
N ARG A 492 -25.04 18.81 -12.53
CA ARG A 492 -24.98 18.78 -14.00
C ARG A 492 -25.36 17.43 -14.60
N ASP A 493 -25.08 16.34 -13.88
CA ASP A 493 -25.42 14.96 -14.24
C ASP A 493 -26.91 14.65 -14.04
#